data_AF-A0A726I0R6-F1
#
_entry.id   AF-A0A726I0R6-F1
#
_cell.length_a   1.000
_cell.length_b   1.000
_cell.length_c   1.000
_cell.angle_alpha   90.00
_cell.angle_beta   90.00
_cell.angle_gamma   90.00
#
_symmetry.space_group_name_H-M   'P 1'
#
loop_
_entity.id
_entity.type
_entity.pdbx_description
1 polymer ?
#
loop_
_entity_poly.entity_id
_entity_poly.type
_entity_poly.pdbx_seq_one_letter_code
_entity_poly.pdbx_strand_id
1 'polypeptide(L)'
;MKKLALSLVVAAVLAGCGENTHVQTADWYKAHDKERLEMLAKCKASPGELAASPNCVNARAAQNQLDLGSKNFGVDVKPPTFKK
;
A
#
# COMPACT_ATOMS: atom_id res chain seq x y z
N MET A 1 31.22 29.43 10.22
CA MET A 1 29.83 29.16 9.78
C MET A 1 29.71 28.15 8.62
N LYS A 2 30.76 27.37 8.27
CA LYS A 2 30.68 26.34 7.20
C LYS A 2 30.34 24.93 7.72
N LYS A 3 30.50 24.68 9.02
CA LYS A 3 30.26 23.37 9.66
C LYS A 3 28.79 23.10 10.03
N LEU A 4 27.96 24.16 10.07
CA LEU A 4 26.53 24.07 10.38
C LEU A 4 25.69 23.65 9.16
N ALA A 5 26.18 23.90 7.95
CA ALA A 5 25.48 23.53 6.72
C ALA A 5 25.46 22.01 6.50
N LEU A 6 26.49 21.29 6.97
CA LEU A 6 26.59 19.84 6.78
C LEU A 6 25.62 19.06 7.67
N SER A 7 25.25 19.62 8.83
CA SER A 7 24.36 19.01 9.82
C SER A 7 22.90 18.95 9.36
N LEU A 8 22.48 19.91 8.54
CA LEU A 8 21.08 20.07 8.13
C LEU A 8 20.68 19.07 7.01
N VAL A 9 21.63 18.62 6.20
CA VAL A 9 21.38 17.71 5.07
C VAL A 9 21.04 16.30 5.55
N VAL A 10 21.63 15.84 6.65
CA VAL A 10 21.41 14.49 7.19
C VAL A 10 19.99 14.31 7.74
N ALA A 11 19.39 15.34 8.33
CA ALA A 11 18.05 15.26 8.89
C ALA A 11 16.96 15.09 7.81
N ALA A 12 17.18 15.62 6.60
CA ALA A 12 16.21 15.53 5.50
C ALA A 12 16.10 14.11 4.90
N VAL A 13 17.11 13.25 5.07
CA VAL A 13 17.12 11.89 4.51
C VAL A 13 16.23 10.93 5.33
N LEU A 14 15.94 11.24 6.60
CA LEU A 14 15.14 10.37 7.46
C LEU A 14 13.63 10.47 7.20
N ALA A 15 13.15 11.51 6.51
CA ALA A 15 11.75 11.66 6.14
C ALA A 15 11.29 10.68 5.03
N GLY A 16 12.21 9.89 4.45
CA GLY A 16 11.88 8.84 3.47
C GLY A 16 11.73 7.44 4.05
N CYS A 17 11.99 7.24 5.35
CA CYS A 17 11.86 5.93 5.98
C CYS A 17 10.39 5.73 6.36
N GLY A 18 9.61 5.15 5.45
CA GLY A 18 8.19 4.85 5.67
C GLY A 18 7.96 4.03 6.95
N GLU A 19 6.72 4.02 7.46
CA GLU A 19 6.36 3.38 8.72
C GLU A 19 6.98 1.97 8.83
N ASN A 20 7.89 1.79 9.81
CA ASN A 20 8.55 0.52 10.15
C ASN A 20 7.57 -0.44 10.85
N THR A 21 6.42 -0.65 10.23
CA THR A 21 5.40 -1.60 10.68
C THR A 21 5.64 -2.94 10.00
N HIS A 22 5.29 -4.03 10.67
CA HIS A 22 5.35 -5.36 10.07
C HIS A 22 4.55 -5.37 8.76
N VAL A 23 5.17 -5.86 7.69
CA VAL A 23 4.55 -5.91 6.36
C VAL A 23 3.62 -7.11 6.29
N GLN A 24 2.33 -6.85 6.12
CA GLN A 24 1.31 -7.89 5.95
C GLN A 24 1.05 -8.18 4.48
N THR A 25 0.74 -9.43 4.14
CA THR A 25 0.43 -9.84 2.77
C THR A 25 -0.98 -9.42 2.36
N ALA A 26 -1.25 -9.39 1.06
CA ALA A 26 -2.60 -9.12 0.55
C ALA A 26 -3.61 -10.18 1.03
N ASP A 27 -3.22 -11.46 1.10
CA ASP A 27 -4.10 -12.52 1.59
C ASP A 27 -4.44 -12.36 3.08
N TRP A 28 -3.48 -11.90 3.89
CA TRP A 28 -3.76 -11.54 5.28
C TRP A 28 -4.82 -10.44 5.35
N TYR A 29 -4.66 -9.35 4.59
CA TYR A 29 -5.66 -8.27 4.55
C TYR A 29 -7.03 -8.72 4.01
N LYS A 30 -7.13 -9.76 3.18
CA LYS A 30 -8.44 -10.31 2.81
C LYS A 30 -9.14 -10.99 3.98
N ALA A 31 -8.39 -11.69 4.83
CA ALA A 31 -8.92 -12.37 6.00
C ALA A 31 -9.19 -11.42 7.18
N HIS A 32 -8.62 -10.21 7.15
CA HIS A 32 -8.65 -9.21 8.21
C HIS A 32 -9.31 -7.91 7.75
N ASP A 33 -10.65 -7.92 7.66
CA ASP A 33 -11.45 -6.81 7.12
C ASP A 33 -11.24 -5.50 7.85
N LYS A 34 -11.24 -5.51 9.19
CA LYS A 34 -11.09 -4.31 10.01
C LYS A 34 -9.75 -3.64 9.72
N GLU A 35 -8.67 -4.41 9.78
CA GLU A 35 -7.31 -3.93 9.59
C GLU A 35 -7.06 -3.49 8.15
N ARG A 36 -7.68 -4.16 7.16
CA ARG A 36 -7.65 -3.70 5.76
C ARG A 36 -8.30 -2.33 5.63
N LEU A 37 -9.51 -2.14 6.18
CA LEU A 37 -10.23 -0.87 6.07
C LEU A 37 -9.50 0.27 6.81
N GLU A 38 -8.96 0.01 7.99
CA GLU A 38 -8.14 0.97 8.73
C GLU A 38 -6.87 1.34 7.96
N MET A 39 -6.17 0.36 7.38
CA MET A 39 -4.99 0.62 6.56
C MET A 39 -5.35 1.44 5.33
N LEU A 40 -6.41 1.09 4.60
CA LEU A 40 -6.88 1.86 3.44
C LEU A 40 -7.23 3.30 3.80
N ALA A 41 -7.81 3.55 4.99
CA ALA A 41 -8.07 4.90 5.47
C ALA A 41 -6.76 5.67 5.71
N LYS A 42 -5.76 5.05 6.33
CA LYS A 42 -4.41 5.64 6.50
C LYS A 42 -3.76 5.96 5.14
N CYS A 43 -3.84 5.02 4.18
CA CYS A 43 -3.30 5.22 2.84
C CYS A 43 -3.94 6.42 2.11
N LYS A 44 -5.25 6.64 2.30
CA LYS A 44 -5.97 7.77 1.70
C LYS A 44 -5.64 9.10 2.36
N ALA A 45 -5.34 9.10 3.67
CA ALA A 45 -4.98 10.31 4.40
C ALA A 45 -3.60 10.87 3.97
N SER A 46 -2.71 10.00 3.50
CA SER A 46 -1.36 10.36 3.05
C SER A 46 -1.06 9.81 1.64
N PRO A 47 -1.69 10.35 0.59
CA PRO A 47 -1.58 9.81 -0.78
C PRO A 47 -0.19 9.97 -1.41
N GLY A 48 0.71 10.72 -0.76
CA GLY A 48 2.14 10.76 -1.10
C GLY A 48 2.92 9.70 -0.33
N GLU A 49 3.40 10.09 0.86
CA GLU A 49 4.39 9.34 1.66
C GLU A 49 4.04 7.88 1.93
N LEU A 50 2.75 7.57 2.20
CA LEU A 50 2.33 6.21 2.57
C LEU A 50 1.75 5.41 1.40
N ALA A 51 1.35 6.05 0.30
CA ALA A 51 0.64 5.38 -0.80
C ALA A 51 1.47 4.26 -1.45
N ALA A 52 2.80 4.43 -1.50
CA ALA A 52 3.72 3.44 -2.03
C ALA A 52 4.27 2.47 -0.97
N SER A 53 3.87 2.61 0.30
CA SER A 53 4.30 1.68 1.34
C SER A 53 3.82 0.24 1.05
N PRO A 54 4.60 -0.79 1.42
CA PRO A 54 4.22 -2.18 1.19
C PRO A 54 2.84 -2.54 1.76
N ASN A 55 2.50 -2.01 2.94
CA ASN A 55 1.20 -2.24 3.58
C ASN A 55 0.05 -1.58 2.80
N CYS A 56 0.22 -0.37 2.26
CA CYS A 56 -0.79 0.25 1.41
C CYS A 56 -0.98 -0.45 0.07
N VAL A 57 0.10 -0.94 -0.53
CA VAL A 57 0.04 -1.74 -1.75
C VAL A 57 -0.73 -3.05 -1.51
N ASN A 58 -0.41 -3.75 -0.43
CA ASN A 58 -1.04 -5.03 -0.11
C ASN A 58 -2.52 -4.89 0.30
N ALA A 59 -2.87 -3.86 1.08
CA ALA A 59 -4.27 -3.60 1.45
C ALA A 59 -5.13 -3.23 0.22
N ARG A 60 -4.60 -2.43 -0.71
CA ARG A 60 -5.27 -2.12 -1.97
C ARG A 60 -5.40 -3.33 -2.88
N ALA A 61 -4.37 -4.15 -2.99
CA ALA A 61 -4.41 -5.38 -3.78
C ALA A 61 -5.50 -6.32 -3.24
N ALA A 62 -5.59 -6.47 -1.91
CA ALA A 62 -6.65 -7.24 -1.27
C ALA A 62 -8.04 -6.70 -1.61
N GLN A 63 -8.25 -5.38 -1.47
CA GLN A 63 -9.54 -4.76 -1.80
C GLN A 63 -9.92 -4.96 -3.27
N ASN A 64 -8.99 -4.71 -4.20
CA ASN A 64 -9.22 -4.91 -5.63
C ASN A 64 -9.58 -6.37 -5.95
N GLN A 65 -8.94 -7.34 -5.30
CA GLN A 65 -9.23 -8.76 -5.52
C GLN A 65 -10.62 -9.16 -5.00
N LEU A 66 -11.08 -8.55 -3.89
CA LEU A 66 -12.44 -8.73 -3.39
C LEU A 66 -13.47 -8.08 -4.32
N ASP A 67 -13.20 -6.87 -4.78
CA ASP A 67 -14.08 -6.13 -5.69
C ASP A 67 -14.23 -6.85 -7.02
N LEU A 68 -13.12 -7.28 -7.64
CA LEU A 68 -13.11 -8.00 -8.91
C LEU A 68 -13.60 -9.45 -8.80
N GLY A 69 -13.39 -10.10 -7.64
CA GLY A 69 -13.91 -11.44 -7.35
C GLY A 69 -15.40 -11.44 -7.00
N SER A 70 -15.98 -10.27 -6.72
CA SER A 70 -17.40 -10.13 -6.42
C SER A 70 -18.23 -10.39 -7.68
N LYS A 71 -19.19 -11.32 -7.59
CA LYS A 71 -20.16 -11.60 -8.66
C LYS A 71 -20.97 -10.36 -9.08
N ASN A 72 -20.97 -9.32 -8.25
CA ASN A 72 -21.70 -8.08 -8.48
C ASN A 72 -20.94 -7.06 -9.33
N PHE A 73 -19.64 -7.27 -9.62
CA PHE A 73 -18.84 -6.27 -10.34
C PHE A 73 -19.15 -6.23 -11.85
N GLY A 74 -19.98 -7.15 -12.37
CA GLY A 74 -20.49 -7.11 -13.75
C GLY A 74 -19.41 -7.27 -14.83
N VAL A 75 -18.19 -7.66 -14.44
CA VAL A 75 -17.07 -7.84 -15.35
C VAL A 75 -17.02 -9.31 -15.79
N ASP A 76 -17.61 -9.58 -16.95
CA ASP A 76 -17.49 -10.87 -17.65
C ASP A 76 -16.18 -10.90 -18.46
N VAL A 77 -15.04 -10.98 -17.75
CA VAL A 77 -13.73 -11.07 -18.39
C VAL A 77 -13.37 -12.52 -18.64
N LYS A 78 -13.35 -12.92 -19.91
CA LYS A 78 -12.73 -14.17 -20.32
C LYS A 78 -11.24 -14.11 -19.99
N PRO A 79 -10.68 -15.02 -19.17
CA PRO A 79 -9.26 -15.03 -18.86
C PRO A 79 -8.43 -15.14 -20.14
N PRO A 80 -7.33 -14.36 -20.30
CA PRO A 80 -6.46 -14.51 -21.44
C PRO A 80 -5.85 -15.91 -21.46
N THR A 81 -5.96 -16.59 -22.60
CA THR A 81 -5.30 -17.87 -22.82
C THR A 81 -3.85 -17.62 -23.21
N PHE A 82 -2.91 -17.90 -22.31
CA PHE A 82 -1.49 -17.89 -22.64
C PHE A 82 -1.14 -19.17 -23.39
N LYS A 83 -0.76 -19.06 -24.67
CA LYS A 83 -0.13 -20.19 -25.36
C LYS A 83 1.30 -20.33 -24.83
N LYS A 84 1.66 -21.56 -24.45
CA LYS A 84 3.04 -21.91 -24.11
C LYS A 84 3.94 -21.82 -25.33
#